data_AF-A0ABD1TWX3-F1
#
_entry.id   AF-A0ABD1TWX3-F1
#
_cell.length_a   1.000
_cell.length_b   1.000
_cell.length_c   1.000
_cell.angle_alpha   90.00
_cell.angle_beta   90.00
_cell.angle_gamma   90.00
#
_symmetry.space_group_name_H-M   'P 1'
#
loop_
_entity.id
_entity.type
_entity.pdbx_description
1 polymer ?
#
loop_
_entity_poly.entity_id
_entity_poly.type
_entity_poly.pdbx_seq_one_letter_code
_entity_poly.pdbx_strand_id
1 'polypeptide(L)'
;MKIIKKDGQWVAQSKGFDDESGSSTLLLEGGEEIDEDEDEPSPRPSSQGSSSSTSSFTKDHFNLLNGRIDSLTSLVEGLHHTAEDLRHTMGTLRQSLDRMISLLQALHSHLDVMIPPLPPPEF
;
A
#
# COMPACT_ATOMS: atom_id res chain seq x y z
N MET A 1 -17.29 -8.82 12.64
CA MET A 1 -16.62 -9.92 13.36
C MET A 1 -17.38 -10.14 14.66
N LYS A 2 -17.84 -11.37 14.95
CA LYS A 2 -18.62 -11.68 16.16
C LYS A 2 -17.88 -12.78 16.93
N ILE A 3 -17.61 -12.56 18.21
CA ILE A 3 -17.00 -13.56 19.08
C ILE A 3 -18.14 -14.37 19.72
N ILE A 4 -18.08 -15.69 19.60
CA ILE A 4 -19.09 -16.62 20.13
C ILE A 4 -18.40 -17.76 20.89
N LYS A 5 -19.05 -18.30 21.93
CA LYS A 5 -18.55 -19.45 22.68
C LYS A 5 -19.16 -20.73 22.08
N LYS A 6 -18.32 -21.65 21.59
CA LYS A 6 -18.72 -22.97 21.07
C LYS A 6 -17.92 -24.04 21.83
N ASP A 7 -18.60 -25.06 22.35
CA ASP A 7 -17.97 -26.20 23.05
C ASP A 7 -16.95 -25.79 24.14
N GLY A 8 -17.26 -24.73 24.89
CA GLY A 8 -16.37 -24.19 25.93
C GLY A 8 -15.30 -23.23 25.43
N GLN A 9 -15.06 -23.17 24.12
CA GLN A 9 -13.99 -22.37 23.50
C GLN A 9 -14.52 -21.08 22.85
N TRP A 10 -13.78 -19.98 23.00
CA TRP A 10 -14.10 -18.71 22.34
C TRP A 10 -13.61 -18.71 20.90
N VAL A 11 -14.53 -18.57 19.95
CA VAL A 11 -14.23 -18.59 18.52
C VAL A 11 -14.66 -17.26 17.89
N ALA A 12 -13.77 -16.65 17.12
CA ALA A 12 -14.07 -15.44 16.36
C ALA A 12 -14.65 -15.81 14.99
N GLN A 13 -15.93 -15.49 14.76
CA GLN A 13 -16.58 -15.71 13.47
C GLN A 13 -16.54 -14.41 12.65
N SER A 14 -15.75 -14.41 11.58
CA SER A 14 -15.80 -13.40 10.52
C SER A 14 -16.87 -13.80 9.51
N LYS A 15 -17.97 -13.03 9.46
CA LYS A 15 -19.00 -13.20 8.44
C LYS A 15 -18.43 -12.66 7.12
N GLY A 16 -17.98 -13.55 6.22
CA GLY A 16 -17.50 -13.18 4.89
C GLY A 16 -16.27 -13.93 4.36
N PHE A 17 -15.87 -15.05 4.96
CA PHE A 17 -14.86 -15.94 4.37
C PHE A 17 -15.50 -17.31 4.17
N ASP A 18 -15.51 -17.77 2.92
CA ASP A 18 -16.02 -19.07 2.49
C ASP A 18 -15.39 -20.23 3.29
N ASP A 19 -16.21 -21.24 3.58
CA ASP A 19 -15.94 -22.36 4.50
C ASP A 19 -14.81 -23.32 4.04
N GLU A 20 -14.07 -23.02 2.97
CA GLU A 20 -12.96 -23.85 2.46
C GLU A 20 -11.56 -23.39 2.90
N SER A 21 -11.43 -22.23 3.56
CA SER A 21 -10.13 -21.77 4.08
C SER A 21 -10.03 -22.07 5.58
N GLY A 22 -9.16 -23.02 5.93
CA GLY A 22 -9.04 -23.65 7.24
C GLY A 22 -9.21 -22.71 8.43
N SER A 23 -10.03 -23.15 9.39
CA SER A 23 -10.24 -22.46 10.66
C SER A 23 -8.90 -22.24 11.37
N SER A 24 -8.42 -21.00 11.40
CA SER A 24 -7.38 -20.61 12.36
C SER A 24 -8.03 -20.55 13.74
N THR A 25 -8.03 -21.69 14.43
CA THR A 25 -8.41 -21.79 15.84
C THR A 25 -7.32 -21.14 16.67
N LEU A 26 -7.57 -19.90 17.12
CA LEU A 26 -6.78 -19.33 18.21
C LEU A 26 -7.22 -20.06 19.49
N LEU A 27 -6.41 -21.03 19.93
CA LEU A 27 -6.52 -21.70 21.22
C LEU A 27 -6.26 -20.68 22.33
N LEU A 28 -7.34 -20.18 22.95
CA LEU A 28 -7.27 -19.49 24.22
C LEU A 28 -7.30 -20.56 25.32
N GLU A 29 -6.12 -20.83 25.88
CA GLU A 29 -5.88 -21.75 26.98
C GLU A 29 -6.77 -21.40 28.19
N GLY A 30 -7.52 -22.39 28.67
CA GLY A 30 -8.54 -22.23 29.69
C GLY A 30 -7.98 -21.86 31.05
N GLY A 31 -8.60 -20.89 31.71
CA GLY A 31 -8.42 -20.67 33.14
C GLY A 31 -9.20 -21.73 33.92
N GLU A 32 -8.48 -22.52 34.71
CA GLU A 32 -9.00 -23.48 35.67
C GLU A 32 -9.94 -22.80 36.67
N GLU A 33 -11.12 -23.39 36.87
CA GLU A 33 -11.98 -23.14 38.02
C GLU A 33 -11.27 -23.75 39.24
N ILE A 34 -10.84 -22.89 40.17
CA ILE A 34 -10.27 -23.29 41.46
C ILE A 34 -11.43 -23.28 42.45
N ASP A 35 -11.85 -24.47 42.87
CA ASP A 35 -12.71 -24.67 44.04
C ASP A 35 -11.98 -24.16 45.30
N GLU A 36 -12.71 -23.40 46.12
CA GLU A 36 -12.21 -22.79 47.36
C GLU A 36 -11.94 -23.87 48.43
N ASP A 37 -10.67 -24.17 48.72
CA ASP A 37 -10.26 -24.82 49.96
C ASP A 37 -9.90 -23.77 51.02
N GLU A 38 -10.38 -24.00 52.24
CA GLU A 38 -10.06 -23.23 53.43
C GLU A 38 -8.55 -23.23 53.78
N ASP A 39 -8.15 -22.06 54.26
CA ASP A 39 -7.10 -21.74 55.22
C ASP A 39 -5.61 -21.98 54.90
N GLU A 40 -4.97 -20.80 54.74
CA GLU A 40 -3.66 -20.38 55.27
C GLU A 40 -2.52 -20.26 54.24
N PRO A 41 -2.04 -19.03 53.92
CA PRO A 41 -0.76 -18.84 53.26
C PRO A 41 0.31 -18.24 54.19
N SER A 42 1.37 -19.03 54.35
CA SER A 42 2.75 -18.63 54.67
C SER A 42 3.32 -17.54 53.73
N PRO A 43 4.44 -16.86 54.10
CA PRO A 43 4.83 -15.58 53.51
C PRO A 43 5.30 -15.71 52.06
N ARG A 44 4.65 -14.94 51.16
CA ARG A 44 5.03 -14.88 49.74
C ARG A 44 6.42 -14.27 49.55
N PRO A 45 7.31 -14.88 48.75
CA PRO A 45 8.47 -14.18 48.23
C PRO A 45 7.99 -13.06 47.30
N SER A 46 8.60 -11.89 47.43
CA SER A 46 8.42 -10.74 46.56
C SER A 46 8.66 -11.14 45.09
N SER A 47 7.58 -11.44 44.38
CA SER A 47 7.51 -11.64 42.94
C SER A 47 7.72 -10.28 42.26
N GLN A 48 8.99 -9.99 42.04
CA GLN A 48 9.46 -8.95 41.16
C GLN A 48 9.38 -9.50 39.72
N GLY A 49 8.65 -8.83 38.85
CA GLY A 49 8.84 -8.94 37.40
C GLY A 49 7.85 -9.82 36.64
N SER A 50 6.63 -9.32 36.43
CA SER A 50 5.78 -9.75 35.31
C SER A 50 5.04 -8.54 34.72
N SER A 51 5.80 -7.62 34.15
CA SER A 51 5.25 -6.49 33.39
C SER A 51 5.86 -6.34 31.99
N SER A 52 6.74 -7.26 31.54
CA SER A 52 7.42 -7.11 30.24
C SER A 52 6.58 -7.53 29.03
N SER A 53 5.62 -8.45 29.20
CA SER A 53 4.92 -9.11 28.09
C SER A 53 3.94 -8.22 27.31
N THR A 54 3.40 -7.16 27.93
CA THR A 54 2.48 -6.22 27.25
C THR A 54 3.22 -5.07 26.55
N SER A 55 4.44 -4.77 26.99
CA SER A 55 5.28 -3.71 26.40
C SER A 55 5.93 -4.13 25.08
N SER A 56 6.24 -5.42 24.90
CA SER A 56 6.82 -5.95 23.66
C SER A 56 5.80 -6.01 22.53
N PHE A 57 4.58 -6.50 22.81
CA PHE A 57 3.52 -6.63 21.82
C PHE A 57 3.17 -5.29 21.15
N THR A 58 3.13 -4.21 21.92
CA THR A 58 2.86 -2.86 21.39
C THR A 58 4.03 -2.30 20.59
N LYS A 59 5.27 -2.60 21.00
CA LYS A 59 6.49 -2.18 20.31
C LYS A 59 6.68 -2.88 18.96
N ASP A 60 6.40 -4.17 18.88
CA ASP A 60 6.51 -4.93 17.62
C ASP A 60 5.47 -4.46 16.61
N HIS A 61 4.25 -4.19 17.06
CA HIS A 61 3.19 -3.65 16.21
C HIS A 61 3.52 -2.23 15.71
N PHE A 62 4.16 -1.41 16.55
CA PHE A 62 4.65 -0.09 16.15
C PHE A 62 5.76 -0.20 15.09
N ASN A 63 6.74 -1.08 15.29
CA ASN A 63 7.83 -1.29 14.32
C ASN A 63 7.30 -1.79 12.96
N LEU A 64 6.32 -2.70 12.97
CA LEU A 64 5.67 -3.18 11.75
C LEU A 64 4.94 -2.05 11.01
N LEU A 65 4.23 -1.19 11.75
CA LEU A 65 3.55 -0.04 11.16
C LEU A 65 4.55 0.92 10.54
N ASN A 66 5.66 1.19 11.22
CA ASN A 66 6.71 2.07 10.74
C ASN A 66 7.37 1.51 9.47
N GLY A 67 7.71 0.22 9.45
CA GLY A 67 8.23 -0.43 8.26
C GLY A 67 7.26 -0.39 7.07
N ARG A 68 5.95 -0.49 7.31
CA ARG A 68 4.93 -0.30 6.27
C ARG A 68 4.89 1.14 5.76
N ILE A 69 5.00 2.13 6.65
CA ILE A 69 5.06 3.55 6.29
C ILE A 69 6.30 3.83 5.46
N ASP A 70 7.47 3.30 5.85
CA ASP A 70 8.72 3.46 5.12
C ASP A 70 8.62 2.82 3.72
N SER A 71 8.04 1.63 3.65
CA SER A 71 7.81 0.94 2.37
C SER A 71 6.88 1.73 1.44
N LEU A 72 5.78 2.26 1.97
CA LEU A 72 4.86 3.11 1.21
C LEU A 72 5.54 4.41 0.76
N THR A 73 6.35 5.01 1.63
CA THR A 73 7.09 6.24 1.32
C THR A 73 8.05 6.02 0.17
N SER A 74 8.83 4.93 0.22
CA SER A 74 9.74 4.55 -0.87
C SER A 74 8.99 4.26 -2.18
N LEU A 75 7.83 3.62 -2.12
CA LEU A 75 7.00 3.39 -3.31
C LEU A 75 6.48 4.70 -3.91
N VAL A 76 6.02 5.64 -3.07
CA VAL A 76 5.57 6.96 -3.50
C VAL A 76 6.72 7.75 -4.14
N GLU A 77 7.92 7.71 -3.54
CA GLU A 77 9.12 8.34 -4.12
C GLU A 77 9.47 7.71 -5.47
N GLY A 78 9.42 6.38 -5.60
CA GLY A 78 9.65 5.69 -6.87
C GLY A 78 8.64 6.10 -7.95
N LEU A 79 7.35 6.18 -7.59
CA LEU A 79 6.31 6.66 -8.49
C LEU A 79 6.52 8.13 -8.89
N HIS A 80 6.97 8.97 -7.96
CA HIS A 80 7.30 10.36 -8.26
C HIS A 80 8.43 10.47 -9.30
N HIS A 81 9.52 9.70 -9.14
CA HIS A 81 10.63 9.69 -10.10
C HIS A 81 10.18 9.22 -11.49
N THR A 82 9.39 8.14 -11.56
CA THR A 82 8.88 7.65 -12.85
C THR A 82 7.93 8.64 -13.54
N ALA A 83 7.10 9.35 -12.77
CA ALA A 83 6.25 10.42 -13.29
C ALA A 83 7.08 11.59 -13.84
N GLU A 84 8.17 11.96 -13.18
CA GLU A 84 9.06 13.02 -13.63
C GLU A 84 9.81 12.63 -14.92
N ASP A 85 10.29 11.39 -15.02
CA ASP A 85 10.91 10.86 -16.23
C ASP A 85 9.92 10.84 -17.42
N LEU A 86 8.68 10.43 -17.17
CA LEU A 86 7.59 10.50 -18.16
C LEU A 86 7.31 11.94 -18.60
N ARG A 87 7.32 12.88 -17.66
CA ARG A 87 7.14 14.30 -17.98
C ARG A 87 8.29 14.83 -18.84
N HIS A 88 9.52 14.46 -18.52
CA HIS A 88 10.70 14.85 -19.29
C HIS A 88 10.66 14.28 -20.71
N THR A 89 10.38 12.99 -20.86
CA THR A 89 10.27 12.31 -22.17
C THR A 89 9.12 12.88 -23.02
N MET A 90 7.99 13.21 -22.43
CA MET A 90 6.91 13.90 -23.13
C MET A 90 7.32 15.31 -23.59
N GLY A 91 8.08 16.02 -22.75
CA GLY A 91 8.64 17.33 -23.09
C GLY A 91 9.59 17.28 -24.30
N THR A 92 10.49 16.30 -24.34
CA THR A 92 11.42 16.12 -25.46
C THR A 92 10.69 15.70 -26.74
N LEU A 93 9.69 14.82 -26.65
CA LEU A 93 8.87 14.43 -27.79
C LEU A 93 8.11 15.63 -28.37
N ARG A 94 7.55 16.48 -27.51
CA ARG A 94 6.86 17.71 -27.93
C ARG A 94 7.80 18.66 -28.68
N GLN A 95 9.01 18.88 -28.16
CA GLN A 95 10.01 19.70 -28.86
C GLN A 95 10.39 19.11 -30.23
N SER A 96 10.45 17.77 -30.34
CA SER A 96 10.69 17.10 -31.62
C SER A 96 9.55 17.34 -32.62
N LEU A 97 8.29 17.22 -32.16
CA LEU A 97 7.11 17.53 -32.97
C LEU A 97 7.12 18.98 -33.46
N ASP A 98 7.39 19.94 -32.58
CA ASP A 98 7.46 21.36 -32.94
C ASP A 98 8.52 21.62 -34.02
N ARG A 99 9.68 20.95 -33.94
CA ARG A 99 10.72 21.01 -34.98
C ARG A 99 10.24 20.42 -36.31
N MET A 100 9.59 19.25 -36.29
CA MET A 100 9.06 18.63 -37.51
C MET A 100 7.99 19.50 -38.17
N ILE A 101 7.09 20.10 -37.39
CA ILE A 101 6.08 21.04 -37.90
C ILE A 101 6.77 22.24 -38.55
N SER A 102 7.78 22.81 -37.90
CA SER A 102 8.54 23.95 -38.45
C SER A 102 9.23 23.59 -39.77
N LEU A 103 9.81 22.38 -39.87
CA LEU A 103 10.42 21.90 -41.11
C LEU A 103 9.39 21.69 -42.23
N LEU A 104 8.22 21.13 -41.90
CA LEU A 104 7.14 20.96 -42.87
C LEU A 104 6.62 22.31 -43.38
N GLN A 105 6.49 23.30 -42.51
CA GLN A 105 6.10 24.66 -42.90
C GLN A 105 7.15 25.31 -43.81
N ALA A 106 8.44 25.12 -43.50
CA ALA A 106 9.53 25.62 -44.34
C ALA A 106 9.52 24.96 -45.74
N LEU A 107 9.32 23.64 -45.80
CA LEU A 107 9.18 22.92 -47.07
C LEU A 107 7.95 23.37 -47.86
N HIS A 108 6.81 23.54 -47.19
CA HIS A 108 5.59 24.02 -47.83
C HIS A 108 5.78 25.41 -48.43
N SER A 109 6.39 26.33 -47.67
CA SER A 109 6.73 27.68 -48.15
C SER A 109 7.70 27.64 -49.33
N HIS A 110 8.66 26.72 -49.31
CA HIS A 110 9.60 26.56 -50.41
C HIS A 110 8.91 26.05 -51.69
N LEU A 111 7.99 25.09 -51.56
CA LEU A 111 7.21 24.58 -52.70
C LEU A 111 6.27 25.64 -53.27
N ASP A 112 5.65 26.46 -52.43
CA ASP A 112 4.79 27.58 -52.86
C ASP A 112 5.57 28.61 -53.70
N VAL A 113 6.82 28.88 -53.33
CA VAL A 113 7.72 29.74 -54.13
C VAL A 113 8.11 29.09 -55.47
N MET A 114 8.25 27.76 -55.51
CA MET A 114 8.67 27.05 -56.73
C MET A 114 7.53 26.79 -57.73
N ILE A 115 6.28 26.78 -57.27
CA ILE A 115 5.09 26.59 -58.11
C ILE A 115 4.39 27.95 -58.22
N PRO A 116 4.74 28.79 -59.20
CA PRO A 116 4.02 30.06 -59.37
C PRO A 116 2.54 29.77 -59.66
N PRO A 117 1.62 30.59 -59.13
CA PRO A 117 0.20 30.43 -59.39
C PRO A 117 -0.03 30.53 -60.91
N LEU A 118 -0.81 29.57 -61.44
CA LEU A 118 -1.21 29.58 -62.84
C LEU A 118 -1.90 30.91 -63.15
N PRO A 119 -1.52 31.59 -64.25
CA PRO A 119 -2.20 32.81 -64.66
C PRO A 119 -3.70 32.50 -64.86
N PRO A 120 -4.59 33.44 -64.51
CA PRO A 120 -6.02 33.24 -64.70
C PRO A 120 -6.31 32.96 -66.17
N PRO A 121 -7.29 32.07 -66.48
CA PRO A 121 -7.66 31.80 -67.85
C PRO A 121 -8.15 33.11 -68.50
N GLU A 122 -7.48 33.53 -69.57
CA GLU A 122 -7.95 34.64 -70.39
C GLU A 122 -9.24 34.18 -71.09
N PHE A 123 -10.38 34.76 -70.68
CA PHE A 123 -11.68 34.62 -71.31
C PHE A 123 -11.96 35.80 -72.23
#